data_AF-A0A954AB41-F1
#
_entry.id   AF-A0A954AB41-F1
#
_cell.length_a   1.000
_cell.length_b   1.000
_cell.length_c   1.000
_cell.angle_alpha   90.00
_cell.angle_beta   90.00
_cell.angle_gamma   90.00
#
_symmetry.space_group_name_H-M   'P 1'
#
loop_
_entity.id
_entity.type
_entity.pdbx_description
1 polymer ?
#
loop_
_entity_poly.entity_id
_entity_poly.type
_entity_poly.pdbx_seq_one_letter_code
_entity_poly.pdbx_strand_id
1 'polypeptide(L)' 'DIGRSNSEFVTRYLEEEGIPVAAEDVGGHSPRRLLYFPREGRALVRKVKRQDREIVEKERRYLRGLSTEPIAGEVELFDG' A
#
# COMPACT_ATOMS: atom_id res chain seq x y z
N ASP A 1 -0.96 -0.14 15.31
CA ASP A 1 -0.22 0.35 14.14
C ASP A 1 -1.07 0.04 12.92
N ILE A 2 -1.52 1.06 12.19
CA ILE A 2 -2.42 0.93 11.05
C ILE A 2 -1.85 -0.04 10.00
N GLY A 3 -0.53 -0.03 9.78
CA GLY A 3 0.11 -0.92 8.82
C GLY A 3 -0.04 -2.39 9.19
N ARG A 4 0.04 -2.72 10.47
CA ARG A 4 -0.16 -4.09 10.98
C ARG A 4 -1.61 -4.55 10.81
N SER A 5 -2.56 -3.69 11.20
CA SER A 5 -3.99 -4.00 11.08
C SER A 5 -4.38 -4.25 9.63
N ASN A 6 -3.85 -3.47 8.69
CA ASN A 6 -4.11 -3.66 7.26
C ASN A 6 -3.53 -4.99 6.73
N SER A 7 -2.30 -5.35 7.14
CA SER A 7 -1.71 -6.63 6.71
C SER A 7 -2.46 -7.84 7.29
N GLU A 8 -2.91 -7.76 8.55
CA GLU A 8 -3.68 -8.82 9.19
C GLU A 8 -5.05 -8.99 8.52
N PHE A 9 -5.73 -7.89 8.22
CA PHE A 9 -7.00 -7.90 7.49
C PHE A 9 -6.85 -8.56 6.12
N VAL A 10 -5.89 -8.11 5.31
CA VAL A 10 -5.73 -8.62 3.93
C VAL A 10 -5.37 -10.10 3.93
N THR A 11 -4.56 -10.55 4.90
CA THR A 11 -4.18 -11.96 5.01
C THR A 11 -5.40 -12.82 5.31
N ARG A 12 -6.21 -12.42 6.30
CA ARG A 12 -7.45 -13.13 6.64
C ARG A 12 -8.42 -13.18 5.47
N TYR A 13 -8.63 -12.06 4.79
CA TYR A 13 -9.51 -12.00 3.64
C TYR A 13 -9.07 -12.95 2.51
N LEU A 14 -7.78 -12.97 2.18
CA LEU A 14 -7.26 -13.88 1.14
C LEU A 14 -7.42 -15.35 1.54
N GLU A 15 -7.24 -15.68 2.82
CA GLU A 15 -7.48 -17.03 3.35
C GLU A 15 -8.96 -17.43 3.23
N GLU A 16 -9.89 -16.55 3.62
CA GLU A 16 -11.34 -16.78 3.56
C GLU A 16 -11.84 -16.97 2.11
N GLU A 17 -11.29 -16.21 1.16
CA GLU A 17 -11.60 -16.31 -0.27
C GLU A 17 -10.86 -17.46 -0.97
N GLY A 18 -9.97 -18.18 -0.26
CA GLY A 18 -9.17 -19.25 -0.84
C GLY A 18 -8.16 -18.80 -1.90
N ILE A 19 -7.72 -17.54 -1.82
CA ILE A 19 -6.74 -16.95 -2.75
C ILE A 19 -5.33 -17.18 -2.19
N PRO A 20 -4.48 -17.99 -2.86
CA PRO A 20 -3.15 -18.30 -2.34
C PRO A 20 -2.20 -17.10 -2.42
N VAL A 21 -1.48 -16.85 -1.33
CA VAL A 21 -0.43 -15.83 -1.28
C VAL A 21 0.85 -16.37 -1.93
N ALA A 22 1.24 -15.78 -3.07
CA ALA A 22 2.47 -16.16 -3.77
C ALA A 22 3.74 -15.60 -3.09
N ALA A 23 3.65 -14.42 -2.48
CA ALA A 23 4.73 -13.76 -1.77
C ALA A 23 4.18 -12.63 -0.87
N GLU A 24 4.90 -12.30 0.21
CA GLU A 24 4.52 -11.26 1.16
C GLU A 24 5.73 -10.39 1.57
N ASP A 25 5.56 -9.06 1.62
CA ASP A 25 6.54 -8.10 2.17
C ASP A 25 5.81 -7.01 2.98
N VAL A 26 5.43 -7.34 4.21
CA VAL A 26 4.69 -6.46 5.14
C VAL A 26 5.55 -5.98 6.31
N GLY A 27 5.08 -4.96 7.03
CA GLY A 27 5.72 -4.47 8.26
C GLY A 27 7.11 -3.84 8.06
N GLY A 28 7.90 -3.76 9.14
CA GLY A 28 9.23 -3.14 9.14
C GLY A 28 9.22 -1.61 9.17
N HIS A 29 10.42 -1.02 9.24
CA HIS A 29 10.60 0.42 9.56
C HIS A 29 10.89 1.32 8.35
N SER A 30 11.03 0.73 7.16
CA SER A 30 11.40 1.45 5.93
C SER A 30 10.21 1.54 4.98
N PRO A 31 9.94 2.71 4.38
CA PRO A 31 8.95 2.82 3.32
C PRO A 31 9.37 2.00 2.09
N ARG A 32 8.38 1.59 1.30
CA ARG A 32 8.56 0.77 0.10
C ARG A 32 7.84 1.40 -1.08
N ARG A 33 8.43 1.24 -2.28
CA ARG A 33 7.76 1.56 -3.54
C ARG A 33 7.46 0.26 -4.28
N LEU A 34 6.20 0.10 -4.66
CA LEU A 34 5.70 -1.01 -5.46
C LEU A 34 5.54 -0.57 -6.91
N LEU A 35 6.02 -1.39 -7.85
CA LEU A 35 5.69 -1.30 -9.26
C LEU A 35 5.08 -2.64 -9.69
N TYR A 36 3.81 -2.60 -10.08
CA TYR A 36 3.04 -3.79 -10.45
C TYR A 36 2.77 -3.82 -11.95
N PHE A 37 2.98 -4.97 -12.59
CA PHE A 37 2.75 -5.25 -14.00
C PHE A 37 1.61 -6.27 -14.13
N PRO A 38 0.34 -5.83 -14.23
CA PRO A 38 -0.82 -6.72 -14.12
C PRO A 38 -0.86 -7.82 -15.18
N ARG A 39 -0.47 -7.50 -16.42
CA ARG A 39 -0.46 -8.46 -17.53
C ARG A 39 0.55 -9.60 -17.34
N GLU A 40 1.57 -9.38 -16.52
CA GLU A 40 2.65 -10.35 -16.28
C GLU A 40 2.58 -10.96 -14.87
N GLY A 41 1.63 -10.53 -14.03
CA GLY A 41 1.55 -10.93 -12.62
C GLY A 41 2.81 -10.58 -11.81
N ARG A 42 3.60 -9.58 -12.25
CA ARG A 42 4.91 -9.27 -11.66
C ARG A 42 4.84 -8.03 -10.77
N ALA A 43 5.39 -8.14 -9.57
CA ALA A 43 5.57 -7.03 -8.63
C ALA A 43 7.07 -6.80 -8.37
N LEU A 44 7.52 -5.55 -8.46
CA LEU A 44 8.84 -5.13 -8.03
C LEU A 44 8.73 -4.23 -6.81
N VAL A 45 9.47 -4.57 -5.75
CA VAL A 45 9.47 -3.82 -4.50
C VAL A 45 10.86 -3.26 -4.23
N ARG A 46 10.93 -1.96 -3.94
CA ARG A 46 12.18 -1.30 -3.53
C ARG A 46 12.00 -0.65 -2.16
N LYS A 47 12.86 -1.00 -1.20
CA LYS A 47 12.98 -0.27 0.08
C LYS A 47 13.59 1.10 -0.18
N VAL A 48 12.96 2.16 0.33
CA VAL A 48 13.37 3.55 0.14
C VAL A 48 14.05 4.04 1.42
N LYS A 49 15.15 4.78 1.27
CA LYS A 49 15.85 5.37 2.42
C LYS A 49 15.04 6.58 2.91
N ARG A 50 14.81 6.67 4.23
CA ARG A 50 14.02 7.77 4.86
C ARG A 50 14.54 9.19 4.55
N GLN A 51 15.77 9.34 4.09
CA GLN A 51 16.41 10.63 3.81
C GLN A 51 16.16 11.20 2.41
N ASP A 52 15.41 10.51 1.54
CA ASP A 52 15.00 11.08 0.25
C ASP A 52 13.95 12.21 0.50
N ARG A 53 14.45 13.39 0.88
CA ARG A 53 13.64 14.60 1.18
C ARG A 53 12.69 14.95 0.04
N GLU A 54 13.10 14.73 -1.20
CA GLU A 54 12.28 14.91 -2.39
C GLU A 54 11.04 14.01 -2.42
N ILE A 55 11.16 12.77 -1.91
CA ILE A 55 10.06 11.81 -1.86
C ILE A 55 9.04 12.24 -0.81
N VAL A 56 9.51 12.63 0.39
CA VAL A 56 8.63 13.14 1.45
C VAL A 56 7.87 14.39 0.98
N GLU A 57 8.53 15.30 0.28
CA GLU A 57 7.89 16.50 -0.25
C GLU A 57 6.91 16.20 -1.39
N LYS A 58 7.21 15.21 -2.24
CA LYS A 58 6.29 14.77 -3.29
C LYS A 58 5.05 14.08 -2.72
N GLU A 59 5.21 13.23 -1.71
CA GLU A 59 4.12 12.57 -1.00
C GLU A 59 3.23 13.58 -0.26
N ARG A 60 3.83 14.55 0.44
CA ARG A 60 3.10 15.68 1.04
C ARG A 60 2.32 16.48 0.02
N ARG A 61 2.89 16.73 -1.17
CA ARG A 61 2.20 17.44 -2.25
C ARG A 61 1.01 16.63 -2.78
N TYR A 62 1.20 15.33 -2.98
CA TYR A 62 0.14 14.42 -3.42
C TYR A 62 -1.02 14.35 -2.40
N LEU A 63 -0.72 14.15 -1.12
CA LEU A 63 -1.72 14.15 -0.04
C LEU A 63 -2.48 15.48 0.06
N ARG A 64 -1.81 16.62 -0.13
CA ARG A 64 -2.47 17.93 -0.21
C ARG A 64 -3.40 18.03 -1.42
N GLY A 65 -3.02 17.49 -2.57
CA GLY A 65 -3.86 17.44 -3.76
C GLY A 65 -5.12 16.59 -3.59
N LEU A 66 -5.00 15.43 -2.92
CA LEU A 66 -6.14 14.59 -2.57
C LEU A 66 -7.13 15.25 -1.59
N SER A 67 -6.68 16.22 -0.79
CA SER A 67 -7.57 17.00 0.10
C SER A 67 -8.36 18.09 -0.65
N THR A 68 -7.97 18.43 -1.87
CA THR A 68 -8.56 19.53 -2.66
C THR A 68 -9.41 19.05 -3.83
N GLU A 69 -9.23 17.81 -4.29
CA GLU A 69 -10.09 17.18 -5.30
C GLU A 69 -11.07 16.22 -4.60
N PRO A 70 -12.37 16.20 -4.96
CA PRO A 70 -13.27 15.17 -4.47
C PRO A 70 -12.70 13.81 -4.91
N ILE A 71 -12.43 12.91 -3.97
CA ILE A 71 -12.02 11.55 -4.26
C ILE A 71 -13.19 10.89 -5.00
N ALA A 72 -13.13 10.85 -6.33
CA ALA A 72 -14.06 10.10 -7.16
C ALA A 72 -13.63 8.63 -7.12
N GLY A 73 -13.93 7.98 -6.01
CA GLY A 73 -13.69 6.58 -5.75
C GLY A 73 -14.23 6.26 -4.36
N GLU A 74 -15.20 5.38 -4.29
CA GLU A 74 -15.78 4.92 -3.02
C GLU A 74 -14.65 4.24 -2.23
N VAL A 75 -14.21 4.88 -1.14
CA VAL A 75 -13.29 4.24 -0.19
C VAL A 75 -14.16 3.40 0.72
N GLU A 76 -14.35 2.14 0.35
CA GLU A 76 -15.00 1.17 1.22
C GLU A 76 -14.01 0.78 2.34
N LEU A 77 -14.29 1.24 3.55
CA LEU A 77 -13.58 0.85 4.74
C LEU A 77 -14.24 -0.43 5.24
N PHE A 78 -13.47 -1.52 5.33
CA PHE A 78 -13.95 -2.77 5.89
C PHE A 78 -14.01 -2.62 7.41
N ASP A 79 -15.21 -2.36 7.94
CA ASP A 79 -15.49 -2.45 9.36
C ASP A 79 -15.50 -3.95 9.74
N GLY A 80 -14.66 -4.30 10.72
CA GLY A 80 -14.44 -5.67 11.16
C GLY A 80 -15.53 -6.25 12.07
#